data_AF-A0A8H9KUV8-F1
#
_entry.id   AF-A0A8H9KUV8-F1
#
_cell.length_a   1.000
_cell.length_b   1.000
_cell.length_c   1.000
_cell.angle_alpha   90.00
_cell.angle_beta   90.00
_cell.angle_gamma   90.00
#
_symmetry.space_group_name_H-M   'P 1'
#
loop_
_entity.id
_entity.type
_entity.pdbx_description
1 polymer ?
#
loop_
_entity_poly.entity_id
_entity_poly.type
_entity_poly.pdbx_seq_one_letter_code
_entity_poly.pdbx_strand_id
1 'polypeptide(L)'
;MIKINAVYNRHATQNHANRKASYISYEYTSISTQMGKGKQRIIKAIIFVIMLSLAHKNSLAQPQDTIHAYPLQLDLPLLDYPYLKESSRTRQFFNSFSMEQSLAITHDLHRVNYYLNNRLWHKIIPPDTKRGKVFNRIASNATSGLLDYVFTYYGVVFSVQWLHEEYHRNGLTIRGIPSYNETYNIFNGGDANGSVSKVRDEDLIRLKRESPQELIRSFSAGIESELLLLRGLQKDNFYRGSQYANILLNVLITKHTIDYVNQFKRDDYNASIDSMNTHGQAIHERDFVGWDFTPWVYDLHRPKEPYEERGLHPSGLGIDRAIKTTSLSPQEYRYLKKMGNMQYLNFISPFMVGINRININKHMDFNFAIRHYLNSFGYDITTDFFINFRGKSYLLALHGYSNKNLFLPGVEAELPAFEIKKKANNNYWTLHPSAMLWMQPDNFYSTAGELGGLIRLRTSYSLNSKWKVFASWETKTKGWVAGQPYLEPYFGIKGGVYAQFGNFINKQN
;
A
#
# COMPACT_ATOMS: atom_id res chain seq x y z
N MET A 1 -20.20 -16.32 54.49
CA MET A 1 -19.88 -14.88 54.48
C MET A 1 -18.92 -14.61 53.35
N ILE A 2 -19.41 -13.93 52.32
CA ILE A 2 -18.73 -13.55 51.08
C ILE A 2 -18.24 -12.09 51.25
N LYS A 3 -17.20 -11.72 50.48
CA LYS A 3 -16.56 -10.39 50.34
C LYS A 3 -15.47 -10.17 51.42
N ILE A 4 -14.24 -9.74 51.14
CA ILE A 4 -13.76 -8.67 50.26
C ILE A 4 -12.28 -8.96 49.93
N ASN A 5 -11.90 -8.98 48.64
CA ASN A 5 -10.57 -8.56 48.15
C ASN A 5 -10.51 -8.58 46.61
N ALA A 6 -11.39 -7.79 45.98
CA ALA A 6 -11.46 -7.63 44.53
C ALA A 6 -11.39 -6.17 44.06
N VAL A 7 -10.83 -5.27 44.87
CA VAL A 7 -10.79 -3.82 44.57
C VAL A 7 -9.38 -3.32 44.21
N TYR A 8 -8.31 -4.03 44.55
CA TYR A 8 -6.95 -3.53 44.29
C TYR A 8 -6.38 -3.85 42.89
N ASN A 9 -6.97 -4.81 42.15
CA ASN A 9 -6.45 -5.24 40.83
C ASN A 9 -7.15 -4.61 39.60
N ARG A 10 -8.22 -3.82 39.80
CA ARG A 10 -8.87 -3.09 38.70
C ARG A 10 -8.24 -1.73 38.41
N HIS A 11 -7.66 -1.05 39.41
CA HIS A 11 -7.03 0.26 39.16
C HIS A 11 -5.70 0.18 38.40
N ALA A 12 -4.94 -0.92 38.52
CA ALA A 12 -3.70 -1.12 37.78
C ALA A 12 -3.94 -1.45 36.29
N THR A 13 -4.93 -2.31 36.01
CA THR A 13 -5.31 -2.69 34.63
C THR A 13 -6.02 -1.56 33.89
N GLN A 14 -6.82 -0.74 34.57
CA GLN A 14 -7.51 0.40 33.97
C GLN A 14 -6.56 1.60 33.72
N ASN A 15 -5.52 1.79 34.54
CA ASN A 15 -4.44 2.75 34.27
C ASN A 15 -3.49 2.29 33.16
N HIS A 16 -3.29 0.97 32.98
CA HIS A 16 -2.53 0.42 31.86
C HIS A 16 -3.31 0.54 30.54
N ALA A 17 -4.61 0.29 30.55
CA ALA A 17 -5.51 0.42 29.40
C ALA A 17 -5.69 1.88 28.96
N ASN A 18 -5.89 2.82 29.89
CA ASN A 18 -6.03 4.25 29.57
C ASN A 18 -4.72 4.90 29.10
N ARG A 19 -3.55 4.33 29.42
CA ARG A 19 -2.24 4.82 28.95
C ARG A 19 -1.78 4.14 27.65
N LYS A 20 -2.12 2.88 27.39
CA LYS A 20 -1.94 2.26 26.06
C LYS A 20 -2.90 2.79 25.00
N ALA A 21 -4.11 3.20 25.38
CA ALA A 21 -5.01 3.95 24.50
C ALA A 21 -4.45 5.33 24.07
N SER A 22 -3.46 5.87 24.79
CA SER A 22 -2.73 7.05 24.32
C SER A 22 -1.82 6.72 23.13
N TYR A 23 -1.41 5.47 22.91
CA TYR A 23 -0.56 5.09 21.79
C TYR A 23 -1.30 5.13 20.44
N ILE A 24 -2.50 4.54 20.41
CA ILE A 24 -3.43 4.60 19.27
C ILE A 24 -3.87 6.06 19.01
N SER A 25 -3.91 6.88 20.07
CA SER A 25 -4.20 8.30 19.96
C SER A 25 -2.97 9.13 19.57
N TYR A 26 -1.73 8.76 19.83
CA TYR A 26 -0.58 9.64 19.51
C TYR A 26 -0.19 9.62 18.02
N GLU A 27 -0.41 8.50 17.32
CA GLU A 27 -0.26 8.41 15.86
C GLU A 27 -1.22 9.36 15.12
N TYR A 28 -2.45 9.56 15.64
CA TYR A 28 -3.50 10.31 14.92
C TYR A 28 -4.08 11.55 15.60
N THR A 29 -3.97 11.68 16.92
CA THR A 29 -4.41 12.89 17.66
C THR A 29 -3.47 14.06 17.39
N SER A 30 -2.21 13.81 17.03
CA SER A 30 -1.20 14.84 16.73
C SER A 30 -1.48 15.67 15.45
N ILE A 31 -2.25 15.14 14.49
CA ILE A 31 -2.79 15.95 13.38
C ILE A 31 -3.88 16.91 13.90
N SER A 32 -4.54 16.54 15.00
CA SER A 32 -5.65 17.30 15.57
C SER A 32 -5.22 18.31 16.66
N THR A 33 -4.13 18.08 17.38
CA THR A 33 -3.80 18.86 18.58
C THR A 33 -3.01 20.15 18.33
N GLN A 34 -2.43 20.37 17.13
CA GLN A 34 -1.68 21.61 16.84
C GLN A 34 -2.37 22.61 15.90
N MET A 35 -3.53 22.27 15.33
CA MET A 35 -4.35 23.25 14.62
C MET A 35 -5.49 23.68 15.53
N GLY A 36 -5.45 24.93 16.01
CA GLY A 36 -6.56 25.52 16.76
C GLY A 36 -7.89 25.23 16.05
N LYS A 37 -8.96 24.92 16.82
CA LYS A 37 -10.27 24.47 16.31
C LYS A 37 -10.80 25.28 15.12
N GLY A 38 -10.44 26.57 15.02
CA GLY A 38 -10.73 27.44 13.86
C GLY A 38 -9.98 27.06 12.57
N LYS A 39 -8.66 26.80 12.62
CA LYS A 39 -7.86 26.38 11.45
C LYS A 39 -8.30 25.02 10.91
N GLN A 40 -8.69 24.09 11.79
CA GLN A 40 -9.27 22.81 11.37
C GLN A 40 -10.61 22.97 10.66
N ARG A 41 -11.49 23.84 11.15
CA ARG A 41 -12.77 24.12 10.51
C ARG A 41 -12.58 24.72 9.11
N ILE A 42 -11.62 25.63 8.96
CA ILE A 42 -11.30 26.26 7.67
C ILE A 42 -10.71 25.23 6.69
N ILE A 43 -9.77 24.39 7.12
CA ILE A 43 -9.19 23.35 6.26
C ILE A 43 -10.25 22.30 5.88
N LYS A 44 -11.10 21.88 6.82
CA LYS A 44 -12.22 20.97 6.53
C LYS A 44 -13.20 21.59 5.53
N ALA A 45 -13.50 22.88 5.67
CA ALA A 45 -14.34 23.62 4.72
C ALA A 45 -13.69 23.75 3.35
N ILE A 46 -12.39 24.03 3.27
CA ILE A 46 -11.63 24.10 2.01
C ILE A 46 -11.58 22.73 1.33
N ILE A 47 -11.27 21.66 2.06
CA ILE A 47 -11.29 20.29 1.53
C ILE A 47 -12.70 19.94 1.03
N PHE A 48 -13.74 20.31 1.78
CA PHE A 48 -15.13 20.08 1.39
C PHE A 48 -15.50 20.87 0.13
N VAL A 49 -15.11 22.14 0.02
CA VAL A 49 -15.32 22.98 -1.17
C VAL A 49 -14.52 22.48 -2.38
N ILE A 50 -13.28 22.06 -2.17
CA ILE A 50 -12.45 21.41 -3.20
C ILE A 50 -13.15 20.13 -3.66
N MET A 51 -13.54 19.24 -2.75
CA MET A 51 -14.29 18.01 -3.08
C MET A 51 -15.59 18.31 -3.85
N LEU A 52 -16.35 19.34 -3.47
CA LEU A 52 -17.54 19.81 -4.19
C LEU A 52 -17.21 20.31 -5.61
N SER A 53 -16.16 21.12 -5.76
CA SER A 53 -15.74 21.68 -7.05
C SER A 53 -15.21 20.61 -8.01
N LEU A 54 -14.50 19.60 -7.47
CA LEU A 54 -13.94 18.49 -8.22
C LEU A 54 -15.00 17.46 -8.60
N ALA A 55 -15.96 17.18 -7.70
CA ALA A 55 -17.12 16.36 -8.01
C ALA A 55 -17.99 16.95 -9.11
N HIS A 56 -18.11 18.29 -9.17
CA HIS A 56 -18.83 18.98 -10.25
C HIS A 56 -18.17 18.73 -11.62
N LYS A 57 -16.84 18.89 -11.73
CA LYS A 57 -16.11 18.65 -12.99
C LYS A 57 -16.12 17.16 -13.41
N ASN A 58 -16.06 16.23 -12.46
CA ASN A 58 -16.12 14.79 -12.75
C ASN A 58 -17.45 14.33 -13.37
N SER A 59 -18.57 14.89 -12.91
CA SER A 59 -19.91 14.50 -13.35
C SER A 59 -20.18 14.79 -14.83
N LEU A 60 -19.43 15.74 -15.41
CA LEU A 60 -19.57 16.17 -16.80
C LEU A 60 -18.66 15.40 -17.76
N ALA A 61 -17.62 14.72 -17.24
CA ALA A 61 -16.59 14.06 -18.04
C ALA A 61 -16.80 12.54 -18.22
N GLN A 62 -17.74 11.93 -17.48
CA GLN A 62 -17.95 10.48 -17.54
C GLN A 62 -19.15 10.07 -18.42
N PRO A 63 -19.02 8.99 -19.21
CA PRO A 63 -20.10 8.48 -20.06
C PRO A 63 -21.32 8.02 -19.22
N GLN A 64 -22.46 7.83 -19.89
CA GLN A 64 -23.77 7.53 -19.30
C GLN A 64 -23.74 6.51 -18.14
N ASP A 65 -24.03 7.01 -16.93
CA ASP A 65 -24.18 6.20 -15.72
C ASP A 65 -25.49 5.40 -15.79
N THR A 66 -25.41 4.07 -15.73
CA THR A 66 -26.58 3.19 -15.54
C THR A 66 -26.35 2.32 -14.30
N ILE A 67 -27.40 1.80 -13.65
CA ILE A 67 -27.25 1.03 -12.41
C ILE A 67 -26.46 -0.29 -12.58
N HIS A 68 -26.32 -0.74 -13.84
CA HIS A 68 -25.52 -1.90 -14.25
C HIS A 68 -24.06 -1.55 -14.58
N ALA A 69 -23.68 -0.27 -14.50
CA ALA A 69 -22.39 0.26 -14.93
C ALA A 69 -21.28 0.22 -13.87
N TYR A 70 -21.50 -0.42 -12.72
CA TYR A 70 -20.49 -0.54 -11.65
C TYR A 70 -19.95 -1.97 -11.56
N PRO A 71 -19.01 -2.40 -12.43
CA PRO A 71 -18.40 -3.71 -12.33
C PRO A 71 -17.58 -3.84 -11.04
N LEU A 72 -17.79 -4.96 -10.35
CA LEU A 72 -17.06 -5.38 -9.17
C LEU A 72 -16.32 -6.68 -9.47
N GLN A 73 -15.02 -6.69 -9.24
CA GLN A 73 -14.21 -7.90 -9.21
C GLN A 73 -13.72 -8.13 -7.79
N LEU A 74 -13.84 -9.36 -7.30
CA LEU A 74 -13.26 -9.82 -6.03
C LEU A 74 -12.21 -10.88 -6.34
N ASP A 75 -10.98 -10.65 -5.93
CA ASP A 75 -9.81 -11.49 -6.17
C ASP A 75 -9.44 -12.26 -4.88
N LEU A 76 -9.40 -13.60 -4.99
CA LEU A 76 -8.95 -14.48 -3.91
C LEU A 76 -7.70 -15.26 -4.39
N PRO A 77 -6.50 -14.66 -4.29
CA PRO A 77 -5.25 -15.38 -4.51
C PRO A 77 -5.01 -16.39 -3.39
N LEU A 78 -4.88 -17.67 -3.76
CA LEU A 78 -4.76 -18.80 -2.83
C LEU A 78 -3.33 -19.36 -2.79
N LEU A 79 -2.62 -19.28 -3.90
CA LEU A 79 -1.28 -19.83 -4.07
C LEU A 79 -0.31 -18.71 -4.45
N ASP A 80 0.83 -18.67 -3.76
CA ASP A 80 2.00 -17.86 -4.13
C ASP A 80 3.28 -18.65 -3.87
N TYR A 81 3.84 -19.27 -4.91
CA TYR A 81 5.11 -20.00 -4.83
C TYR A 81 6.20 -19.17 -5.51
N PRO A 82 7.42 -19.04 -4.92
CA PRO A 82 7.95 -19.73 -3.73
C PRO A 82 7.58 -19.13 -2.36
N TYR A 83 6.82 -18.03 -2.27
CA TYR A 83 6.56 -17.36 -0.98
C TYR A 83 6.02 -18.31 0.10
N LEU A 84 5.04 -19.14 -0.22
CA LEU A 84 4.45 -20.12 0.70
C LEU A 84 5.47 -21.14 1.22
N LYS A 85 6.47 -21.50 0.41
CA LYS A 85 7.57 -22.37 0.86
C LYS A 85 8.42 -21.65 1.90
N GLU A 86 8.74 -20.38 1.69
CA GLU A 86 9.51 -19.59 2.65
C GLU A 86 8.73 -19.30 3.93
N SER A 87 7.44 -18.98 3.81
CA SER A 87 6.52 -18.86 4.95
C SER A 87 6.41 -20.16 5.77
N SER A 88 6.47 -21.34 5.14
CA SER A 88 6.48 -22.60 5.90
C SER A 88 7.71 -22.76 6.80
N ARG A 89 8.86 -22.16 6.42
CA ARG A 89 10.10 -22.22 7.23
C ARG A 89 10.01 -21.38 8.51
N THR A 90 9.17 -20.35 8.51
CA THR A 90 8.94 -19.52 9.71
C THR A 90 8.00 -20.19 10.72
N ARG A 91 7.46 -21.39 10.41
CA ARG A 91 6.41 -22.09 11.17
C ARG A 91 5.11 -21.29 11.32
N GLN A 92 4.90 -20.30 10.46
CA GLN A 92 3.69 -19.47 10.39
C GLN A 92 2.87 -19.79 9.14
N PHE A 93 2.88 -21.04 8.71
CA PHE A 93 2.11 -21.49 7.55
C PHE A 93 0.62 -21.16 7.78
N PHE A 94 -0.01 -20.50 6.80
CA PHE A 94 -1.37 -19.89 6.86
C PHE A 94 -1.53 -18.60 7.68
N ASN A 95 -0.48 -18.11 8.36
CA ASN A 95 -0.49 -16.87 9.15
C ASN A 95 0.38 -15.75 8.55
N SER A 96 0.80 -15.91 7.29
CA SER A 96 1.57 -14.92 6.55
C SER A 96 1.00 -14.80 5.14
N PHE A 97 0.51 -13.60 4.81
CA PHE A 97 -0.02 -13.31 3.50
C PHE A 97 1.10 -12.79 2.61
N SER A 98 1.18 -13.27 1.36
CA SER A 98 2.11 -12.66 0.41
C SER A 98 1.68 -11.22 0.09
N MET A 99 2.59 -10.39 -0.44
CA MET A 99 2.28 -9.03 -0.89
C MET A 99 1.09 -8.96 -1.85
N GLU A 100 0.87 -9.97 -2.70
CA GLU A 100 -0.29 -10.02 -3.60
C GLU A 100 -1.57 -10.41 -2.86
N GLN A 101 -1.47 -11.34 -1.90
CA GLN A 101 -2.62 -11.77 -1.11
C GLN A 101 -3.13 -10.66 -0.20
N SER A 102 -2.22 -9.98 0.52
CA SER A 102 -2.59 -8.85 1.36
C SER A 102 -3.17 -7.70 0.53
N LEU A 103 -2.52 -7.36 -0.59
CA LEU A 103 -3.02 -6.32 -1.49
C LEU A 103 -4.42 -6.66 -2.02
N ALA A 104 -4.67 -7.89 -2.46
CA ALA A 104 -5.97 -8.30 -2.97
C ALA A 104 -7.08 -8.17 -1.90
N ILE A 105 -6.81 -8.60 -0.66
CA ILE A 105 -7.78 -8.53 0.43
C ILE A 105 -8.16 -7.08 0.75
N THR A 106 -7.17 -6.20 0.94
CA THR A 106 -7.43 -4.78 1.24
C THR A 106 -8.07 -4.07 0.05
N HIS A 107 -7.63 -4.40 -1.17
CA HIS A 107 -8.22 -3.85 -2.38
C HIS A 107 -9.70 -4.23 -2.51
N ASP A 108 -10.04 -5.49 -2.30
CA ASP A 108 -11.42 -5.98 -2.34
C ASP A 108 -12.32 -5.35 -1.27
N LEU A 109 -11.79 -5.12 -0.06
CA LEU A 109 -12.51 -4.39 0.99
C LEU A 109 -12.98 -3.02 0.48
N HIS A 110 -12.09 -2.24 -0.13
CA HIS A 110 -12.44 -0.93 -0.69
C HIS A 110 -13.32 -1.05 -1.94
N ARG A 111 -13.11 -2.03 -2.83
CA ARG A 111 -13.98 -2.25 -3.99
C ARG A 111 -15.43 -2.53 -3.59
N VAL A 112 -15.64 -3.35 -2.56
CA VAL A 112 -16.97 -3.64 -2.00
C VAL A 112 -17.59 -2.35 -1.45
N ASN A 113 -16.84 -1.57 -0.68
CA ASN A 113 -17.28 -0.25 -0.20
C ASN A 113 -17.82 0.61 -1.34
N TYR A 114 -17.03 0.79 -2.41
CA TYR A 114 -17.42 1.63 -3.54
C TYR A 114 -18.60 1.08 -4.33
N TYR A 115 -18.61 -0.23 -4.59
CA TYR A 115 -19.71 -0.88 -5.31
C TYR A 115 -21.05 -0.72 -4.60
N LEU A 116 -21.07 -0.96 -3.28
CA LEU A 116 -22.29 -0.83 -2.48
C LEU A 116 -22.77 0.62 -2.41
N ASN A 117 -21.86 1.58 -2.19
CA ASN A 117 -22.21 3.00 -2.11
C ASN A 117 -22.67 3.57 -3.45
N ASN A 118 -22.02 3.22 -4.55
CA ASN A 118 -22.46 3.62 -5.89
C ASN A 118 -23.89 3.11 -6.15
N ARG A 119 -24.17 1.84 -5.85
CA ARG A 119 -25.52 1.27 -6.03
C ARG A 119 -26.56 1.87 -5.10
N LEU A 120 -26.21 2.13 -3.84
CA LEU A 120 -27.10 2.77 -2.87
C LEU A 120 -27.54 4.15 -3.38
N TRP A 121 -26.57 5.01 -3.71
CA TRP A 121 -26.88 6.36 -4.13
C TRP A 121 -27.48 6.43 -5.52
N HIS A 122 -27.18 5.51 -6.44
CA HIS A 122 -27.88 5.40 -7.72
C HIS A 122 -29.39 5.18 -7.53
N LYS A 123 -29.79 4.44 -6.49
CA LYS A 123 -31.22 4.25 -6.16
C LYS A 123 -31.85 5.47 -5.48
N ILE A 124 -31.12 6.13 -4.58
CA ILE A 124 -31.66 7.27 -3.80
C ILE A 124 -31.66 8.56 -4.62
N ILE A 125 -30.60 8.80 -5.40
CA ILE A 125 -30.41 9.98 -6.25
C ILE A 125 -30.10 9.48 -7.67
N PRO A 126 -31.12 9.19 -8.50
CA PRO A 126 -30.92 8.72 -9.85
C PRO A 126 -30.10 9.72 -10.71
N PRO A 127 -29.08 9.26 -11.44
CA PRO A 127 -28.23 10.12 -12.27
C PRO A 127 -28.83 10.45 -13.66
N ASP A 128 -30.16 10.57 -13.75
CA ASP A 128 -30.87 10.79 -15.02
C ASP A 128 -30.73 12.24 -15.54
N THR A 129 -30.46 13.18 -14.63
CA THR A 129 -30.24 14.60 -14.95
C THR A 129 -28.80 15.02 -14.65
N LYS A 130 -28.31 16.10 -15.26
CA LYS A 130 -26.97 16.66 -14.94
C LYS A 130 -26.82 16.93 -13.44
N ARG A 131 -27.85 17.49 -12.81
CA ARG A 131 -27.87 17.78 -11.36
C ARG A 131 -27.88 16.49 -10.53
N GLY A 132 -28.67 15.49 -10.95
CA GLY A 132 -28.70 14.16 -10.34
C GLY A 132 -27.33 13.48 -10.37
N LYS A 133 -26.63 13.49 -11.51
CA LYS A 133 -25.26 12.96 -11.65
C LYS A 133 -24.29 13.59 -10.66
N VAL A 134 -24.28 14.92 -10.54
CA VAL A 134 -23.43 15.66 -9.61
C VAL A 134 -23.71 15.22 -8.17
N PHE A 135 -24.96 15.26 -7.73
CA PHE A 135 -25.30 14.96 -6.34
C PHE A 135 -25.11 13.50 -5.99
N ASN A 136 -25.46 12.59 -6.90
CA ASN A 136 -25.17 11.18 -6.76
C ASN A 136 -23.68 10.96 -6.50
N ARG A 137 -22.82 11.56 -7.34
CA ARG A 137 -21.38 11.41 -7.23
C ARG A 137 -20.82 12.01 -5.93
N ILE A 138 -21.31 13.19 -5.52
CA ILE A 138 -20.95 13.79 -4.23
C ILE A 138 -21.33 12.87 -3.08
N ALA A 139 -22.56 12.37 -3.07
CA ALA A 139 -23.07 11.53 -2.00
C ALA A 139 -22.29 10.21 -1.91
N SER A 140 -22.03 9.54 -3.05
CA SER A 140 -21.20 8.33 -3.09
C SER A 140 -19.78 8.57 -2.59
N ASN A 141 -19.11 9.65 -2.99
CA ASN A 141 -17.76 9.94 -2.50
C ASN A 141 -17.74 10.33 -1.02
N ALA A 142 -18.76 11.03 -0.54
CA ALA A 142 -18.86 11.40 0.87
C ALA A 142 -19.04 10.17 1.76
N THR A 143 -19.96 9.26 1.41
CA THR A 143 -20.20 8.06 2.22
C THR A 143 -19.09 7.02 2.07
N SER A 144 -18.61 6.77 0.85
CA SER A 144 -17.45 5.89 0.64
C SER A 144 -16.22 6.44 1.34
N GLY A 145 -15.99 7.75 1.28
CA GLY A 145 -14.88 8.40 1.95
C GLY A 145 -14.97 8.29 3.48
N LEU A 146 -16.16 8.42 4.06
CA LEU A 146 -16.34 8.19 5.51
C LEU A 146 -15.96 6.76 5.90
N LEU A 147 -16.40 5.78 5.11
CA LEU A 147 -16.05 4.37 5.34
C LEU A 147 -14.55 4.12 5.12
N ASP A 148 -13.95 4.75 4.11
CA ASP A 148 -12.51 4.68 3.86
C ASP A 148 -11.71 5.26 5.04
N TYR A 149 -12.15 6.39 5.60
CA TYR A 149 -11.56 6.97 6.81
C TYR A 149 -11.68 6.01 8.00
N VAL A 150 -12.86 5.39 8.18
CA VAL A 150 -13.06 4.39 9.23
C VAL A 150 -12.16 3.18 9.02
N PHE A 151 -12.10 2.61 7.82
CA PHE A 151 -11.23 1.47 7.53
C PHE A 151 -9.76 1.81 7.67
N THR A 152 -9.32 3.00 7.25
CA THR A 152 -7.90 3.39 7.31
C THR A 152 -7.44 3.57 8.77
N TYR A 153 -8.26 4.20 9.61
CA TYR A 153 -7.82 4.62 10.96
C TYR A 153 -8.37 3.78 12.12
N TYR A 154 -9.43 3.02 11.89
CA TYR A 154 -10.11 2.23 12.93
C TYR A 154 -10.34 0.77 12.53
N GLY A 155 -10.44 0.47 11.23
CA GLY A 155 -10.31 -0.89 10.73
C GLY A 155 -8.85 -1.28 10.89
N VAL A 156 -8.49 -2.10 11.86
CA VAL A 156 -7.07 -2.41 12.09
C VAL A 156 -6.63 -3.62 11.26
N VAL A 157 -7.54 -4.57 10.99
CA VAL A 157 -7.28 -5.76 10.15
C VAL A 157 -7.90 -5.60 8.77
N PHE A 158 -7.19 -6.07 7.74
CA PHE A 158 -7.52 -5.95 6.31
C PHE A 158 -7.55 -4.53 5.75
N SER A 159 -7.30 -3.53 6.59
CA SER A 159 -7.17 -2.14 6.20
C SER A 159 -5.81 -1.82 5.57
N VAL A 160 -5.63 -0.55 5.25
CA VAL A 160 -4.37 0.03 4.81
C VAL A 160 -3.25 -0.21 5.84
N GLN A 161 -3.52 -0.10 7.15
CA GLN A 161 -2.50 -0.37 8.18
C GLN A 161 -2.09 -1.83 8.19
N TRP A 162 -3.06 -2.76 8.15
CA TRP A 162 -2.73 -4.19 8.08
C TRP A 162 -1.90 -4.53 6.84
N LEU A 163 -2.27 -3.94 5.69
CA LEU A 163 -1.55 -4.10 4.44
C LEU A 163 -0.11 -3.59 4.56
N HIS A 164 0.08 -2.43 5.18
CA HIS A 164 1.38 -1.81 5.47
C HIS A 164 2.29 -2.78 6.24
N GLU A 165 1.80 -3.31 7.36
CA GLU A 165 2.56 -4.25 8.20
C GLU A 165 2.82 -5.60 7.52
N GLU A 166 1.86 -6.15 6.75
CA GLU A 166 2.12 -7.38 5.99
C GLU A 166 3.23 -7.19 4.96
N TYR A 167 3.38 -6.01 4.36
CA TYR A 167 4.47 -5.74 3.41
C TYR A 167 5.84 -5.71 4.10
N HIS A 168 5.96 -5.15 5.30
CA HIS A 168 7.18 -5.27 6.10
C HIS A 168 7.50 -6.74 6.40
N ARG A 169 6.50 -7.52 6.84
CA ARG A 169 6.65 -8.95 7.13
C ARG A 169 7.12 -9.76 5.94
N ASN A 170 6.68 -9.42 4.73
CA ASN A 170 7.09 -10.14 3.52
C ASN A 170 8.62 -10.14 3.33
N GLY A 171 9.29 -9.02 3.59
CA GLY A 171 10.76 -8.93 3.54
C GLY A 171 11.47 -9.82 4.55
N LEU A 172 10.88 -10.00 5.73
CA LEU A 172 11.39 -10.91 6.77
C LEU A 172 11.11 -12.38 6.42
N THR A 173 9.91 -12.67 5.95
CA THR A 173 9.44 -14.03 5.62
C THR A 173 10.29 -14.68 4.53
N ILE A 174 10.66 -13.94 3.48
CA ILE A 174 11.50 -14.50 2.39
C ILE A 174 12.90 -14.90 2.85
N ARG A 175 13.33 -14.45 4.04
CA ARG A 175 14.58 -14.82 4.70
C ARG A 175 14.39 -15.79 5.87
N GLY A 176 13.21 -16.40 5.98
CA GLY A 176 12.90 -17.38 7.01
C GLY A 176 12.84 -16.78 8.42
N ILE A 177 12.62 -15.46 8.54
CA ILE A 177 12.53 -14.78 9.82
C ILE A 177 11.07 -14.76 10.27
N PRO A 178 10.72 -15.38 11.42
CA PRO A 178 9.38 -15.30 11.96
C PRO A 178 9.08 -13.87 12.43
N SER A 179 7.86 -13.41 12.16
CA SER A 179 7.40 -12.06 12.51
C SER A 179 5.91 -12.05 12.77
N TYR A 180 5.38 -11.06 13.46
CA TYR A 180 3.95 -10.99 13.78
C TYR A 180 3.42 -9.59 13.56
N ASN A 181 2.34 -9.49 12.79
CA ASN A 181 1.64 -8.24 12.55
C ASN A 181 0.73 -7.97 13.74
N GLU A 182 1.04 -6.93 14.50
CA GLU A 182 0.34 -6.68 15.75
C GLU A 182 -1.08 -6.14 15.55
N THR A 183 -1.46 -5.78 14.33
CA THR A 183 -2.86 -5.50 13.98
C THR A 183 -3.79 -6.69 14.29
N TYR A 184 -3.28 -7.92 14.29
CA TYR A 184 -4.05 -9.12 14.68
C TYR A 184 -4.43 -9.16 16.15
N ASN A 185 -3.84 -8.33 17.02
CA ASN A 185 -4.15 -8.30 18.44
C ASN A 185 -5.62 -7.99 18.73
N ILE A 186 -6.32 -7.30 17.80
CA ILE A 186 -7.76 -7.01 17.93
C ILE A 186 -8.61 -8.27 18.08
N PHE A 187 -8.20 -9.39 17.46
CA PHE A 187 -8.94 -10.66 17.56
C PHE A 187 -8.69 -11.38 18.88
N ASN A 188 -7.62 -11.02 19.59
CA ASN A 188 -7.21 -11.66 20.84
C ASN A 188 -7.52 -10.77 22.05
N GLY A 189 -8.33 -9.72 21.88
CA GLY A 189 -8.68 -8.76 22.92
C GLY A 189 -7.53 -7.83 23.35
N GLY A 190 -6.45 -7.78 22.56
CA GLY A 190 -5.33 -6.87 22.76
C GLY A 190 -5.44 -5.59 21.94
N ASP A 191 -4.58 -4.63 22.24
CA ASP A 191 -4.45 -3.40 21.47
C ASP A 191 -3.80 -3.71 20.12
N ALA A 192 -4.48 -3.32 19.05
CA ALA A 192 -3.98 -3.47 17.70
C ALA A 192 -3.21 -2.19 17.32
N ASN A 193 -1.97 -2.37 16.88
CA ASN A 193 -1.03 -1.32 16.54
C ASN A 193 -0.33 -1.62 15.20
N GLY A 194 0.13 -0.55 14.56
CA GLY A 194 0.99 -0.61 13.37
C GLY A 194 2.41 -0.98 13.78
N SER A 195 2.68 -2.27 13.95
CA SER A 195 3.98 -2.78 14.38
C SER A 195 4.15 -4.22 13.92
N VAL A 196 5.39 -4.58 13.62
CA VAL A 196 5.81 -5.95 13.32
C VAL A 196 6.76 -6.43 14.41
N SER A 197 6.27 -7.33 15.24
CA SER A 197 7.00 -7.84 16.41
C SER A 197 7.38 -9.32 16.29
N LYS A 198 7.86 -9.91 17.40
CA LYS A 198 8.36 -11.29 17.50
C LYS A 198 9.56 -11.62 16.60
N VAL A 199 10.29 -10.60 16.19
CA VAL A 199 11.58 -10.74 15.50
C VAL A 199 12.69 -10.80 16.54
N ARG A 200 13.67 -11.70 16.36
CA ARG A 200 14.82 -11.83 17.26
C ARG A 200 15.97 -10.95 16.79
N ASP A 201 16.81 -10.51 17.72
CA ASP A 201 17.97 -9.67 17.39
C ASP A 201 18.98 -10.44 16.54
N GLU A 202 19.17 -11.74 16.77
CA GLU A 202 20.08 -12.58 15.98
C GLU A 202 19.63 -12.70 14.52
N ASP A 203 18.31 -12.67 14.27
CA ASP A 203 17.76 -12.70 12.92
C ASP A 203 18.00 -11.38 12.18
N LEU A 204 17.91 -10.24 12.87
CA LEU A 204 18.21 -8.91 12.31
C LEU A 204 19.71 -8.71 12.06
N ILE A 205 20.56 -9.15 13.00
CA ILE A 205 22.01 -9.20 12.83
C ILE A 205 22.36 -10.01 11.58
N ARG A 206 21.81 -11.22 11.46
CA ARG A 206 22.03 -12.09 10.30
C ARG A 206 21.55 -11.41 9.02
N LEU A 207 20.35 -10.84 9.03
CA LEU A 207 19.76 -10.18 7.86
C LEU A 207 20.60 -9.00 7.38
N LYS A 208 21.04 -8.12 8.30
CA LYS A 208 21.92 -7.00 7.97
C LYS A 208 23.23 -7.46 7.34
N ARG A 209 23.85 -8.50 7.90
CA ARG A 209 25.13 -9.04 7.44
C ARG A 209 25.02 -9.72 6.06
N GLU A 210 24.00 -10.55 5.87
CA GLU A 210 23.88 -11.43 4.71
C GLU A 210 23.07 -10.81 3.57
N SER A 211 22.17 -9.88 3.86
CA SER A 211 21.25 -9.29 2.87
C SER A 211 20.84 -7.86 3.24
N PRO A 212 21.79 -6.92 3.34
CA PRO A 212 21.52 -5.55 3.81
C PRO A 212 20.50 -4.82 2.92
N GLN A 213 20.50 -5.07 1.61
CA GLN A 213 19.56 -4.44 0.69
C GLN A 213 18.11 -4.87 0.95
N GLU A 214 17.89 -6.11 1.39
CA GLU A 214 16.55 -6.57 1.75
C GLU A 214 16.09 -6.05 3.10
N LEU A 215 17.00 -5.86 4.05
CA LEU A 215 16.70 -5.14 5.28
C LEU A 215 16.28 -3.69 4.98
N ILE A 216 17.04 -2.98 4.16
CA ILE A 216 16.71 -1.60 3.78
C ILE A 216 15.35 -1.56 3.08
N ARG A 217 15.09 -2.48 2.14
CA ARG A 217 13.79 -2.55 1.47
C ARG A 217 12.67 -2.80 2.46
N SER A 218 12.84 -3.71 3.42
CA SER A 218 11.74 -4.09 4.31
C SER A 218 11.23 -2.89 5.09
N PHE A 219 12.06 -1.90 5.41
CA PHE A 219 11.63 -0.67 6.09
C PHE A 219 10.77 0.25 5.21
N SER A 220 10.94 0.27 3.88
CA SER A 220 10.10 1.12 3.01
C SER A 220 8.89 0.38 2.42
N ALA A 221 8.78 -0.92 2.65
CA ALA A 221 7.77 -1.77 2.03
C ALA A 221 6.32 -1.41 2.44
N GLY A 222 6.12 -0.88 3.64
CA GLY A 222 4.81 -0.45 4.12
C GLY A 222 4.14 0.57 3.20
N ILE A 223 4.79 1.72 2.95
CA ILE A 223 4.24 2.74 2.02
C ILE A 223 4.22 2.29 0.56
N GLU A 224 5.06 1.32 0.17
CA GLU A 224 5.04 0.72 -1.16
C GLU A 224 3.67 0.07 -1.43
N SER A 225 3.13 -0.63 -0.42
CA SER A 225 1.82 -1.29 -0.44
C SER A 225 0.67 -0.30 -0.69
N GLU A 226 0.74 0.86 -0.05
CA GLU A 226 -0.26 1.91 -0.11
C GLU A 226 -0.35 2.52 -1.52
N LEU A 227 0.81 2.80 -2.12
CA LEU A 227 0.88 3.32 -3.49
C LEU A 227 0.42 2.28 -4.53
N LEU A 228 0.65 1.00 -4.27
CA LEU A 228 0.15 -0.11 -5.09
C LEU A 228 -1.37 -0.29 -4.98
N LEU A 229 -1.95 -0.10 -3.78
CA LEU A 229 -3.39 -0.07 -3.59
C LEU A 229 -4.04 1.04 -4.43
N LEU A 230 -3.47 2.26 -4.38
CA LEU A 230 -3.93 3.36 -5.23
C LEU A 230 -3.79 3.04 -6.72
N ARG A 231 -2.67 2.44 -7.14
CA ARG A 231 -2.47 1.99 -8.53
C ARG A 231 -3.55 0.99 -8.95
N GLY A 232 -3.87 0.00 -8.12
CA GLY A 232 -4.93 -0.98 -8.37
C GLY A 232 -6.31 -0.36 -8.57
N LEU A 233 -6.73 0.52 -7.65
CA LEU A 233 -8.04 1.18 -7.73
C LEU A 233 -8.16 2.12 -8.94
N GLN A 234 -7.07 2.80 -9.30
CA GLN A 234 -7.00 3.63 -10.51
C GLN A 234 -7.12 2.80 -11.78
N LYS A 235 -6.43 1.63 -11.83
CA LYS A 235 -6.60 0.65 -12.92
C LYS A 235 -8.05 0.19 -13.03
N ASP A 236 -8.74 -0.06 -11.93
CA ASP A 236 -10.15 -0.47 -12.00
C ASP A 236 -11.05 0.61 -12.58
N ASN A 237 -10.88 1.85 -12.13
CA ASN A 237 -11.60 3.00 -12.67
C ASN A 237 -11.33 3.22 -14.15
N PHE A 238 -10.06 3.13 -14.56
CA PHE A 238 -9.69 3.33 -15.95
C PHE A 238 -10.07 2.12 -16.81
N TYR A 239 -9.82 0.88 -16.41
CA TYR A 239 -9.83 -0.27 -17.33
C TYR A 239 -11.21 -0.89 -17.40
N ARG A 240 -11.81 -1.09 -16.23
CA ARG A 240 -13.09 -1.76 -16.07
C ARG A 240 -14.26 -0.77 -16.12
N GLY A 241 -13.98 0.51 -15.91
CA GLY A 241 -15.01 1.53 -15.80
C GLY A 241 -15.82 1.37 -14.51
N SER A 242 -15.17 0.90 -13.43
CA SER A 242 -15.86 0.62 -12.16
C SER A 242 -16.43 1.88 -11.47
N GLN A 243 -15.97 3.07 -11.86
CA GLN A 243 -16.38 4.36 -11.32
C GLN A 243 -16.38 4.41 -9.78
N TYR A 244 -15.41 3.77 -9.14
CA TYR A 244 -15.23 3.80 -7.70
C TYR A 244 -15.17 5.23 -7.16
N ALA A 245 -15.90 5.46 -6.07
CA ALA A 245 -15.99 6.75 -5.39
C ALA A 245 -14.81 6.93 -4.41
N ASN A 246 -13.59 6.80 -4.93
CA ASN A 246 -12.35 6.67 -4.17
C ASN A 246 -11.52 7.97 -4.08
N ILE A 247 -12.12 9.13 -4.35
CA ILE A 247 -11.39 10.42 -4.29
C ILE A 247 -10.78 10.63 -2.90
N LEU A 248 -11.56 10.39 -1.85
CA LEU A 248 -11.07 10.61 -0.49
C LEU A 248 -9.97 9.61 -0.12
N LEU A 249 -10.09 8.32 -0.46
CA LEU A 249 -9.01 7.36 -0.20
C LEU A 249 -7.73 7.72 -0.94
N ASN A 250 -7.81 8.13 -2.22
CA ASN A 250 -6.65 8.61 -2.98
C ASN A 250 -5.91 9.73 -2.22
N VAL A 251 -6.66 10.71 -1.71
CA VAL A 251 -6.09 11.83 -0.94
C VAL A 251 -5.58 11.39 0.43
N LEU A 252 -6.34 10.57 1.16
CA LEU A 252 -5.98 10.11 2.51
C LEU A 252 -4.69 9.28 2.49
N ILE A 253 -4.60 8.28 1.62
CA ILE A 253 -3.41 7.44 1.51
C ILE A 253 -2.22 8.25 1.01
N THR A 254 -2.40 9.10 0.00
CA THR A 254 -1.30 9.96 -0.48
C THR A 254 -0.80 10.89 0.63
N LYS A 255 -1.71 11.49 1.39
CA LYS A 255 -1.34 12.30 2.55
C LYS A 255 -0.64 11.47 3.62
N HIS A 256 -1.13 10.27 3.92
CA HIS A 256 -0.54 9.36 4.89
C HIS A 256 0.91 9.04 4.54
N THR A 257 1.18 8.59 3.31
CA THR A 257 2.57 8.32 2.85
C THR A 257 3.49 9.56 2.98
N ILE A 258 3.00 10.76 2.68
CA ILE A 258 3.75 12.00 2.84
C ILE A 258 4.02 12.29 4.31
N ASP A 259 2.99 12.27 5.15
CA ASP A 259 3.12 12.55 6.58
C ASP A 259 4.08 11.57 7.24
N TYR A 260 3.97 10.28 6.89
CA TYR A 260 4.74 9.20 7.49
C TYR A 260 6.24 9.31 7.17
N VAL A 261 6.61 9.55 5.91
CA VAL A 261 8.01 9.83 5.54
C VAL A 261 8.53 11.13 6.17
N ASN A 262 7.65 12.10 6.42
CA ASN A 262 8.01 13.38 7.04
C ASN A 262 7.89 13.40 8.58
N GLN A 263 7.52 12.28 9.21
CA GLN A 263 7.24 12.22 10.64
C GLN A 263 8.45 12.62 11.49
N PHE A 264 9.66 12.33 11.01
CA PHE A 264 10.94 12.72 11.63
C PHE A 264 11.13 14.24 11.82
N LYS A 265 10.30 15.07 11.16
CA LYS A 265 10.32 16.53 11.28
C LYS A 265 9.53 17.03 12.50
N ARG A 266 8.78 16.17 13.18
CA ARG A 266 8.01 16.56 14.37
C ARG A 266 8.94 16.79 15.56
N ASP A 267 8.60 17.79 16.37
CA ASP A 267 9.37 18.15 17.57
C ASP A 267 9.40 17.00 18.62
N ASP A 268 8.37 16.17 18.64
CA ASP A 268 8.22 15.02 19.55
C ASP A 268 8.75 13.69 18.99
N TYR A 269 9.36 13.68 17.81
CA TYR A 269 9.76 12.42 17.15
C TYR A 269 10.71 11.57 18.00
N ASN A 270 11.79 12.14 18.52
CA ASN A 270 12.74 11.37 19.34
C ASN A 270 12.14 10.92 20.66
N ALA A 271 11.26 11.74 21.26
CA ALA A 271 10.53 11.38 22.46
C ALA A 271 9.52 10.24 22.21
N SER A 272 8.96 10.16 21.00
CA SER A 272 8.10 9.02 20.62
C SER A 272 8.89 7.71 20.54
N ILE A 273 10.14 7.74 20.08
CA ILE A 273 11.04 6.56 20.11
C ILE A 273 11.38 6.19 21.55
N ASP A 274 11.65 7.17 22.43
CA ASP A 274 11.84 6.90 23.86
C ASP A 274 10.60 6.23 24.48
N SER A 275 9.41 6.64 24.05
CA SER A 275 8.16 5.99 24.44
C SER A 275 8.08 4.55 23.92
N MET A 276 8.40 4.29 22.64
CA MET A 276 8.46 2.94 22.07
C MET A 276 9.37 2.03 22.89
N ASN A 277 10.60 2.47 23.15
CA ASN A 277 11.61 1.71 23.89
C ASN A 277 11.21 1.47 25.36
N THR A 278 10.42 2.37 25.95
CA THR A 278 9.88 2.16 27.31
C THR A 278 8.87 1.00 27.36
N HIS A 279 8.12 0.77 26.29
CA HIS A 279 7.11 -0.29 26.22
C HIS A 279 7.67 -1.60 25.66
N GLY A 280 8.58 -1.55 24.68
CA GLY A 280 9.22 -2.72 24.06
C GLY A 280 10.36 -3.30 24.90
N GLN A 281 10.18 -3.52 26.21
CA GLN A 281 11.28 -3.99 27.05
C GLN A 281 11.71 -5.42 26.71
N ALA A 282 10.76 -6.29 26.38
CA ALA A 282 11.03 -7.65 25.95
C ALA A 282 11.26 -7.72 24.43
N ILE A 283 12.27 -8.49 24.00
CA ILE A 283 12.68 -8.62 22.58
C ILE A 283 11.50 -8.99 21.66
N HIS A 284 10.59 -9.84 22.13
CA HIS A 284 9.45 -10.32 21.33
C HIS A 284 8.29 -9.33 21.21
N GLU A 285 8.24 -8.30 22.06
CA GLU A 285 7.24 -7.22 22.02
C GLU A 285 7.75 -5.99 21.27
N ARG A 286 9.04 -5.95 20.92
CA ARG A 286 9.63 -4.86 20.15
C ARG A 286 9.19 -4.94 18.71
N ASP A 287 8.83 -3.77 18.19
CA ASP A 287 8.83 -3.57 16.75
C ASP A 287 10.22 -3.88 16.17
N PHE A 288 10.26 -4.42 14.95
CA PHE A 288 11.50 -4.85 14.32
C PHE A 288 12.41 -3.69 13.86
N VAL A 289 11.87 -2.47 13.73
CA VAL A 289 12.58 -1.32 13.17
C VAL A 289 12.35 -0.01 13.94
N GLY A 290 11.19 0.18 14.56
CA GLY A 290 10.73 1.45 15.10
C GLY A 290 9.98 2.25 14.02
N TRP A 291 10.19 3.57 13.99
CA TRP A 291 9.70 4.38 12.87
C TRP A 291 10.53 4.15 11.62
N ASP A 292 9.93 3.65 10.55
CA ASP A 292 10.61 3.12 9.36
C ASP A 292 11.72 3.97 8.75
N PHE A 293 11.50 5.28 8.62
CA PHE A 293 12.31 6.07 7.67
C PHE A 293 13.63 6.62 8.22
N THR A 294 13.79 6.74 9.54
CA THR A 294 15.10 7.07 10.11
C THR A 294 16.05 5.86 10.07
N PRO A 295 15.65 4.61 10.40
CA PRO A 295 16.40 3.40 10.12
C PRO A 295 16.62 3.15 8.63
N TRP A 296 15.63 3.42 7.77
CA TRP A 296 15.79 3.32 6.32
C TRP A 296 16.94 4.18 5.82
N VAL A 297 16.96 5.48 6.12
CA VAL A 297 18.04 6.35 5.64
C VAL A 297 19.38 6.00 6.29
N TYR A 298 19.38 5.59 7.55
CA TYR A 298 20.56 5.17 8.29
C TYR A 298 21.23 3.96 7.63
N ASP A 299 20.47 2.88 7.42
CA ASP A 299 21.01 1.66 6.83
C ASP A 299 21.33 1.80 5.33
N LEU A 300 20.59 2.66 4.63
CA LEU A 300 20.89 3.03 3.24
C LEU A 300 22.28 3.66 3.11
N HIS A 301 22.65 4.53 4.05
CA HIS A 301 23.96 5.19 4.08
C HIS A 301 25.06 4.34 4.72
N ARG A 302 24.69 3.37 5.56
CA ARG A 302 25.60 2.50 6.32
C ARG A 302 25.34 1.02 6.05
N PRO A 303 25.41 0.54 4.79
CA PRO A 303 25.04 -0.84 4.47
C PRO A 303 25.99 -1.89 5.06
N LYS A 304 27.23 -1.51 5.39
CA LYS A 304 28.28 -2.40 5.92
C LYS A 304 28.45 -2.33 7.44
N GLU A 305 27.80 -1.38 8.10
CA GLU A 305 27.85 -1.28 9.57
C GLU A 305 27.14 -2.51 10.18
N PRO A 306 27.76 -3.23 11.12
CA PRO A 306 27.10 -4.31 11.84
C PRO A 306 25.81 -3.81 12.53
N TYR A 307 24.80 -4.67 12.64
CA TYR A 307 23.52 -4.26 13.22
C TYR A 307 23.65 -3.94 14.72
N GLU A 308 24.62 -4.58 15.37
CA GLU A 308 24.97 -4.45 16.78
C GLU A 308 25.49 -3.05 17.15
N GLU A 309 26.05 -2.30 16.19
CA GLU A 309 26.55 -0.93 16.42
C GLU A 309 25.43 0.07 16.74
N ARG A 310 24.16 -0.32 16.59
CA ARG A 310 23.03 0.48 17.10
C ARG A 310 23.03 0.60 18.62
N GLY A 311 23.75 -0.29 19.30
CA GLY A 311 23.93 -0.25 20.75
C GLY A 311 22.86 -1.02 21.52
N LEU A 312 23.03 -1.03 22.84
CA LEU A 312 22.15 -1.71 23.78
C LEU A 312 20.83 -0.96 23.89
N HIS A 313 19.72 -1.68 23.81
CA HIS A 313 18.39 -1.13 24.07
C HIS A 313 18.34 -0.46 25.45
N PRO A 314 17.59 0.66 25.65
CA PRO A 314 17.54 1.37 26.93
C PRO A 314 17.13 0.53 28.15
N SER A 315 16.46 -0.61 27.95
CA SER A 315 16.14 -1.56 29.03
C SER A 315 17.33 -2.41 29.49
N GLY A 316 18.47 -2.35 28.81
CA GLY A 316 19.66 -3.16 29.08
C GLY A 316 19.65 -4.56 28.46
N LEU A 317 18.62 -4.91 27.68
CA LEU A 317 18.46 -6.23 27.05
C LEU A 317 18.38 -6.10 25.53
N GLY A 318 19.25 -6.76 24.75
CA GLY A 318 19.17 -6.78 23.29
C GLY A 318 19.47 -5.43 22.61
N ILE A 319 19.20 -5.31 21.31
CA ILE A 319 19.62 -4.18 20.46
C ILE A 319 18.59 -3.05 20.47
N ASP A 320 19.07 -1.79 20.46
CA ASP A 320 18.23 -0.61 20.17
C ASP A 320 17.91 -0.56 18.67
N ARG A 321 16.75 -1.07 18.29
CA ARG A 321 16.36 -1.19 16.87
C ARG A 321 15.98 0.17 16.27
N ALA A 322 15.40 1.07 17.06
CA ALA A 322 14.90 2.34 16.56
C ALA A 322 16.02 3.37 16.39
N ILE A 323 15.96 4.15 15.31
CA ILE A 323 16.96 5.19 15.04
C ILE A 323 16.35 6.57 15.26
N LYS A 324 16.93 7.34 16.17
CA LYS A 324 16.54 8.76 16.40
C LYS A 324 17.12 9.67 15.33
N THR A 325 16.53 10.86 15.16
CA THR A 325 17.08 11.88 14.25
C THR A 325 18.45 12.39 14.73
N THR A 326 18.72 12.36 16.03
CA THR A 326 20.01 12.71 16.63
C THR A 326 21.13 11.72 16.28
N SER A 327 20.78 10.50 15.85
CA SER A 327 21.73 9.48 15.42
C SER A 327 22.08 9.61 13.92
N LEU A 328 21.36 10.46 13.19
CA LEU A 328 21.63 10.74 11.78
C LEU A 328 22.71 11.82 11.64
N SER A 329 23.64 11.58 10.73
CA SER A 329 24.54 12.61 10.24
C SER A 329 23.76 13.73 9.51
N PRO A 330 24.35 14.93 9.38
CA PRO A 330 23.72 16.01 8.60
C PRO A 330 23.41 15.63 7.15
N GLN A 331 24.19 14.71 6.55
CA GLN A 331 23.95 14.22 5.20
C GLN A 331 22.72 13.31 5.13
N GLU A 332 22.64 12.32 6.03
CA GLU A 332 21.51 11.39 6.13
C GLU A 332 20.20 12.15 6.39
N TYR A 333 20.20 13.09 7.34
CA TYR A 333 19.03 13.91 7.65
C TYR A 333 18.58 14.77 6.45
N ARG A 334 19.53 15.40 5.73
CA ARG A 334 19.21 16.17 4.51
C ARG A 334 18.65 15.29 3.41
N TYR A 335 19.19 14.08 3.24
CA TYR A 335 18.68 13.13 2.27
C TYR A 335 17.25 12.70 2.60
N LEU A 336 16.97 12.36 3.86
CA LEU A 336 15.62 12.01 4.31
C LEU A 336 14.63 13.18 4.11
N LYS A 337 15.06 14.43 4.38
CA LYS A 337 14.26 15.63 4.07
C LYS A 337 13.95 15.77 2.58
N LYS A 338 14.92 15.48 1.71
CA LYS A 338 14.69 15.45 0.25
C LYS A 338 13.65 14.38 -0.09
N MET A 339 13.79 13.15 0.44
CA MET A 339 12.84 12.05 0.18
C MET A 339 11.42 12.38 0.64
N GLY A 340 11.27 12.95 1.84
CA GLY A 340 9.98 13.40 2.34
C GLY A 340 9.34 14.52 1.50
N ASN A 341 10.14 15.41 0.93
CA ASN A 341 9.63 16.43 0.00
C ASN A 341 9.25 15.83 -1.37
N MET A 342 9.93 14.79 -1.82
CA MET A 342 9.61 14.12 -3.09
C MET A 342 8.33 13.29 -3.01
N GLN A 343 7.89 12.89 -1.82
CA GLN A 343 6.58 12.23 -1.64
C GLN A 343 5.40 13.09 -2.11
N TYR A 344 5.53 14.41 -2.18
CA TYR A 344 4.46 15.29 -2.73
C TYR A 344 4.20 15.06 -4.22
N LEU A 345 5.14 14.44 -4.96
CA LEU A 345 4.93 14.04 -6.35
C LEU A 345 3.77 13.04 -6.49
N ASN A 346 3.47 12.26 -5.45
CA ASN A 346 2.35 11.32 -5.46
C ASN A 346 0.97 12.00 -5.63
N PHE A 347 0.85 13.31 -5.36
CA PHE A 347 -0.38 14.06 -5.63
C PHE A 347 -0.59 14.40 -7.12
N ILE A 348 0.41 14.19 -7.97
CA ILE A 348 0.32 14.51 -9.39
C ILE A 348 -0.41 13.38 -10.12
N SER A 349 -1.73 13.45 -10.09
CA SER A 349 -2.63 12.49 -10.72
C SER A 349 -4.04 13.08 -10.87
N PRO A 350 -4.66 13.07 -12.07
CA PRO A 350 -6.06 13.47 -12.23
C PRO A 350 -7.04 12.62 -11.40
N PHE A 351 -6.66 11.40 -11.01
CA PHE A 351 -7.47 10.56 -10.12
C PHE A 351 -7.63 11.16 -8.71
N MET A 352 -6.71 12.02 -8.26
CA MET A 352 -6.82 12.76 -6.97
C MET A 352 -8.06 13.64 -6.93
N VAL A 353 -8.53 14.04 -8.11
CA VAL A 353 -9.70 14.87 -8.25
C VAL A 353 -10.85 14.14 -8.93
N GLY A 354 -10.77 12.81 -9.06
CA GLY A 354 -11.78 11.90 -9.60
C GLY A 354 -11.95 11.90 -11.12
N ILE A 355 -11.01 12.53 -11.84
CA ILE A 355 -10.97 12.44 -13.30
C ILE A 355 -10.39 11.07 -13.65
N ASN A 356 -11.28 10.12 -13.95
CA ASN A 356 -10.89 8.74 -14.23
C ASN A 356 -10.44 8.54 -15.68
N ARG A 357 -10.90 9.36 -16.62
CA ARG A 357 -10.56 9.30 -18.05
C ARG A 357 -10.55 10.69 -18.67
N ILE A 358 -9.57 10.95 -19.53
CA ILE A 358 -9.47 12.13 -20.38
C ILE A 358 -9.66 11.65 -21.82
N ASN A 359 -10.82 11.97 -22.41
CA ASN A 359 -11.10 11.59 -23.80
C ASN A 359 -10.28 12.49 -24.73
N ILE A 360 -9.37 11.91 -25.51
CA ILE A 360 -8.58 12.65 -26.51
C ILE A 360 -9.35 12.69 -27.83
N ASN A 361 -9.96 11.57 -28.22
CA ASN A 361 -10.85 11.45 -29.36
C ASN A 361 -11.77 10.22 -29.20
N LYS A 362 -12.64 9.96 -30.18
CA LYS A 362 -13.58 8.82 -30.16
C LYS A 362 -12.96 7.42 -30.03
N HIS A 363 -11.65 7.29 -30.20
CA HIS A 363 -10.92 6.03 -30.15
C HIS A 363 -9.82 6.01 -29.08
N MET A 364 -9.61 7.10 -28.34
CA MET A 364 -8.50 7.18 -27.41
C MET A 364 -8.88 7.93 -26.14
N ASP A 365 -8.74 7.24 -25.01
CA ASP A 365 -8.80 7.82 -23.68
C ASP A 365 -7.43 7.71 -23.02
N PHE A 366 -7.13 8.67 -22.16
CA PHE A 366 -5.85 8.79 -21.49
C PHE A 366 -6.02 9.19 -20.02
N ASN A 367 -5.08 8.76 -19.17
CA ASN A 367 -4.88 9.29 -17.84
C ASN A 367 -3.43 9.02 -17.39
N PHE A 368 -2.99 9.64 -16.30
CA PHE A 368 -1.66 9.41 -15.77
C PHE A 368 -1.59 9.55 -14.26
N ALA A 369 -0.54 9.02 -13.65
CA ALA A 369 -0.24 9.24 -12.23
C ALA A 369 1.26 9.12 -11.98
N ILE A 370 1.82 10.05 -11.21
CA ILE A 370 3.23 10.00 -10.77
C ILE A 370 3.30 9.33 -9.40
N ARG A 371 4.33 8.50 -9.20
CA ARG A 371 4.62 7.85 -7.92
C ARG A 371 6.08 7.99 -7.55
N HIS A 372 6.33 8.13 -6.25
CA HIS A 372 7.66 8.18 -5.68
C HIS A 372 7.82 7.05 -4.65
N TYR A 373 8.50 5.98 -5.06
CA TYR A 373 8.77 4.81 -4.24
C TYR A 373 10.14 4.93 -3.59
N LEU A 374 10.23 4.71 -2.28
CA LEU A 374 11.50 4.47 -1.59
C LEU A 374 11.84 2.97 -1.67
N ASN A 375 13.10 2.64 -1.92
CA ASN A 375 13.54 1.26 -2.14
C ASN A 375 14.95 1.00 -1.55
N SER A 376 15.51 -0.18 -1.83
CA SER A 376 16.79 -0.65 -1.26
C SER A 376 18.00 0.19 -1.65
N PHE A 377 17.98 0.81 -2.83
CA PHE A 377 19.11 1.58 -3.35
C PHE A 377 18.88 3.09 -3.38
N GLY A 378 17.72 3.56 -2.91
CA GLY A 378 17.32 4.97 -3.00
C GLY A 378 15.84 5.08 -3.33
N TYR A 379 15.51 5.46 -4.56
CA TYR A 379 14.12 5.65 -4.94
C TYR A 379 13.85 5.37 -6.43
N ASP A 380 12.58 5.23 -6.77
CA ASP A 380 12.05 5.25 -8.13
C ASP A 380 11.02 6.37 -8.26
N ILE A 381 11.10 7.15 -9.33
CA ILE A 381 10.02 8.02 -9.79
C ILE A 381 9.36 7.34 -10.97
N THR A 382 8.14 6.87 -10.78
CA THR A 382 7.33 6.25 -11.83
C THR A 382 6.31 7.23 -12.38
N THR A 383 6.16 7.32 -13.70
CA THR A 383 4.96 7.88 -14.32
C THR A 383 4.16 6.77 -14.98
N ASP A 384 2.99 6.46 -14.44
CA ASP A 384 2.03 5.55 -15.06
C ASP A 384 1.19 6.29 -16.10
N PHE A 385 1.06 5.70 -17.29
CA PHE A 385 0.19 6.15 -18.37
C PHE A 385 -0.88 5.09 -18.63
N PHE A 386 -2.12 5.46 -18.35
CA PHE A 386 -3.30 4.65 -18.62
C PHE A 386 -3.84 5.05 -19.99
N ILE A 387 -3.85 4.11 -20.92
CA ILE A 387 -4.24 4.38 -22.31
C ILE A 387 -5.33 3.41 -22.69
N ASN A 388 -6.48 3.91 -23.15
CA ASN A 388 -7.46 3.09 -23.85
C ASN A 388 -7.40 3.46 -25.32
N PHE A 389 -7.06 2.52 -26.19
CA PHE A 389 -7.04 2.73 -27.63
C PHE A 389 -7.93 1.71 -28.31
N ARG A 390 -8.95 2.19 -29.04
CA ARG A 390 -9.95 1.36 -29.74
C ARG A 390 -10.55 0.27 -28.85
N GLY A 391 -10.91 0.63 -27.62
CA GLY A 391 -11.52 -0.28 -26.64
C GLY A 391 -10.54 -1.15 -25.87
N LYS A 392 -9.24 -1.14 -26.21
CA LYS A 392 -8.20 -1.91 -25.52
C LYS A 392 -7.45 -1.04 -24.52
N SER A 393 -7.35 -1.48 -23.27
CA SER A 393 -6.65 -0.76 -22.21
C SER A 393 -5.21 -1.26 -22.05
N TYR A 394 -4.28 -0.32 -21.91
CA TYR A 394 -2.84 -0.52 -21.78
C TYR A 394 -2.34 0.26 -20.55
N LEU A 395 -1.33 -0.29 -19.87
CA LEU A 395 -0.51 0.43 -18.89
C LEU A 395 0.86 0.58 -19.51
N LEU A 396 1.35 1.80 -19.63
CA LEU A 396 2.76 2.04 -19.91
C LEU A 396 3.32 2.83 -18.73
N ALA A 397 4.45 2.43 -18.17
CA ALA A 397 5.10 3.21 -17.13
C ALA A 397 6.54 3.54 -17.52
N LEU A 398 6.96 4.75 -17.17
CA LEU A 398 8.35 5.19 -17.26
C LEU A 398 8.92 5.28 -15.84
N HIS A 399 10.09 4.71 -15.64
CA HIS A 399 10.77 4.65 -14.35
C HIS A 399 12.05 5.48 -14.38
N GLY A 400 12.35 6.08 -13.23
CA GLY A 400 13.54 6.87 -12.98
C GLY A 400 14.19 6.40 -11.69
N TYR A 401 15.01 5.35 -11.80
CA TYR A 401 15.71 4.75 -10.68
C TYR A 401 16.89 5.61 -10.26
N SER A 402 16.94 5.99 -9.00
CA SER A 402 17.98 6.86 -8.50
C SER A 402 18.58 6.34 -7.21
N ASN A 403 19.91 6.35 -7.18
CA ASN A 403 20.68 6.22 -5.96
C ASN A 403 21.45 7.53 -5.70
N LYS A 404 22.52 7.49 -4.89
CA LYS A 404 23.34 8.67 -4.61
C LYS A 404 23.98 9.28 -5.86
N ASN A 405 24.40 8.46 -6.82
CA ASN A 405 25.30 8.85 -7.92
C ASN A 405 24.64 8.78 -9.31
N LEU A 406 23.54 8.02 -9.45
CA LEU A 406 22.96 7.63 -10.72
C LEU A 406 21.48 8.02 -10.81
N PHE A 407 21.04 8.24 -12.03
CA PHE A 407 19.65 8.28 -12.45
C PHE A 407 19.52 7.44 -13.71
N LEU A 408 18.79 6.32 -13.63
CA LEU A 408 18.75 5.27 -14.64
C LEU A 408 17.31 5.01 -15.10
N PRO A 409 17.10 4.71 -16.39
CA PRO A 409 15.77 4.54 -16.94
C PRO A 409 15.21 3.13 -16.71
N GLY A 410 13.89 3.04 -16.72
CA GLY A 410 13.17 1.79 -16.95
C GLY A 410 11.83 2.01 -17.62
N VAL A 411 11.25 0.94 -18.13
CA VAL A 411 9.95 0.92 -18.80
C VAL A 411 9.15 -0.30 -18.36
N GLU A 412 7.85 -0.11 -18.16
CA GLU A 412 6.88 -1.19 -17.88
C GLU A 412 5.76 -1.12 -18.91
N ALA A 413 5.26 -2.27 -19.35
CA ALA A 413 4.10 -2.38 -20.20
C ALA A 413 3.19 -3.51 -19.71
N GLU A 414 1.92 -3.20 -19.47
CA GLU A 414 0.85 -4.19 -19.34
C GLU A 414 -0.06 -4.11 -20.56
N LEU A 415 -0.25 -5.25 -21.23
CA LEU A 415 -1.06 -5.36 -22.43
C LEU A 415 -2.51 -5.76 -22.09
N PRO A 416 -3.47 -5.42 -22.97
CA PRO A 416 -4.86 -5.84 -22.81
C PRO A 416 -4.98 -7.37 -22.80
N ALA A 417 -6.06 -7.85 -22.19
CA ALA A 417 -6.45 -9.25 -22.23
C ALA A 417 -6.62 -9.75 -23.67
N PHE A 418 -5.99 -10.88 -24.01
CA PHE A 418 -6.29 -11.62 -25.23
C PHE A 418 -7.28 -12.73 -24.89
N GLU A 419 -8.48 -12.67 -25.49
CA GLU A 419 -9.49 -13.73 -25.34
C GLU A 419 -9.25 -14.86 -26.34
N ILE A 420 -9.18 -16.10 -25.85
CA ILE A 420 -9.13 -17.32 -26.65
C ILE A 420 -10.42 -18.10 -26.38
N LYS A 421 -11.38 -18.02 -27.31
CA LYS A 421 -12.70 -18.64 -27.18
C LYS A 421 -12.67 -20.09 -27.64
N LYS A 422 -13.32 -20.99 -26.88
CA LYS A 422 -13.61 -22.37 -27.33
C LYS A 422 -14.95 -22.36 -28.06
N LYS A 423 -15.03 -22.88 -29.29
CA LYS A 423 -16.23 -22.82 -30.16
C LYS A 423 -17.50 -23.50 -29.60
N ALA A 424 -17.40 -24.34 -28.57
CA ALA A 424 -18.52 -25.19 -28.14
C ALA A 424 -19.27 -24.70 -26.87
N ASN A 425 -18.61 -23.98 -25.96
CA ASN A 425 -19.19 -23.49 -24.70
C ASN A 425 -18.77 -22.03 -24.48
N ASN A 426 -19.55 -21.22 -23.75
CA ASN A 426 -19.21 -19.84 -23.35
C ASN A 426 -17.95 -19.71 -22.46
N ASN A 427 -17.15 -20.78 -22.33
CA ASN A 427 -15.90 -20.79 -21.60
C ASN A 427 -14.79 -20.27 -22.52
N TYR A 428 -13.96 -19.39 -21.99
CA TYR A 428 -12.84 -18.80 -22.71
C TYR A 428 -11.64 -18.65 -21.78
N TRP A 429 -10.47 -18.62 -22.39
CA TRP A 429 -9.23 -18.25 -21.74
C TRP A 429 -8.96 -16.77 -21.97
N THR A 430 -8.32 -16.14 -21.00
CA THR A 430 -7.79 -14.79 -21.11
C THR A 430 -6.30 -14.82 -20.81
N LEU A 431 -5.50 -14.18 -21.64
CA LEU A 431 -4.07 -14.00 -21.44
C LEU A 431 -3.77 -12.52 -21.22
N HIS A 432 -3.08 -12.20 -20.15
CA HIS A 432 -2.71 -10.83 -19.78
C HIS A 432 -1.19 -10.77 -19.61
N PRO A 433 -0.45 -10.51 -20.69
CA PRO A 433 1.00 -10.36 -20.62
C PRO A 433 1.39 -8.98 -20.12
N SER A 434 2.45 -8.93 -19.32
CA SER A 434 3.14 -7.71 -18.94
C SER A 434 4.65 -7.93 -18.91
N ALA A 435 5.39 -6.87 -19.19
CA ALA A 435 6.83 -6.91 -19.20
C ALA A 435 7.42 -5.61 -18.65
N MET A 436 8.63 -5.69 -18.14
CA MET A 436 9.38 -4.57 -17.62
C MET A 436 10.85 -4.73 -18.01
N LEU A 437 11.51 -3.63 -18.35
CA LEU A 437 12.94 -3.56 -18.61
C LEU A 437 13.52 -2.38 -17.84
N TRP A 438 14.69 -2.54 -17.23
CA TRP A 438 15.29 -1.49 -16.43
C TRP A 438 16.80 -1.50 -16.49
N MET A 439 17.38 -0.34 -16.18
CA MET A 439 18.72 -0.23 -15.64
C MET A 439 18.60 0.22 -14.18
N GLN A 440 19.13 -0.55 -13.24
CA GLN A 440 19.05 -0.22 -11.81
C GLN A 440 20.42 -0.27 -11.15
N PRO A 441 20.69 0.55 -10.14
CA PRO A 441 21.87 0.38 -9.31
C PRO A 441 21.71 -0.83 -8.39
N ASP A 442 22.82 -1.49 -8.05
CA ASP A 442 22.81 -2.59 -7.08
C ASP A 442 22.51 -2.09 -5.65
N ASN A 443 23.07 -0.92 -5.29
CA ASN A 443 22.94 -0.33 -3.96
C ASN A 443 23.08 1.21 -4.00
N PHE A 444 22.93 1.86 -2.84
CA PHE A 444 22.92 3.32 -2.72
C PHE A 444 24.17 4.03 -3.25
N TYR A 445 25.35 3.39 -3.16
CA TYR A 445 26.63 3.97 -3.55
C TYR A 445 27.15 3.46 -4.90
N SER A 446 26.38 2.64 -5.60
CA SER A 446 26.77 2.12 -6.92
C SER A 446 27.05 3.25 -7.91
N THR A 447 28.06 3.07 -8.74
CA THR A 447 28.47 4.02 -9.80
C THR A 447 28.21 3.49 -11.21
N ALA A 448 27.66 2.28 -11.32
CA ALA A 448 27.18 1.68 -12.55
C ALA A 448 25.76 1.12 -12.36
N GLY A 449 25.03 1.00 -13.46
CA GLY A 449 23.71 0.36 -13.50
C GLY A 449 23.78 -1.03 -14.11
N GLU A 450 22.93 -1.93 -13.64
CA GLU A 450 22.74 -3.29 -14.14
C GLU A 450 21.45 -3.36 -14.96
N LEU A 451 21.53 -3.93 -16.16
CA LEU A 451 20.37 -4.22 -16.99
C LEU A 451 19.59 -5.39 -16.38
N GLY A 452 18.27 -5.23 -16.29
CA GLY A 452 17.38 -6.30 -15.87
C GLY A 452 16.00 -6.20 -16.50
N GLY A 453 15.17 -7.19 -16.20
CA GLY A 453 13.82 -7.27 -16.72
C GLY A 453 12.94 -8.24 -15.98
N LEU A 454 11.63 -8.08 -16.19
CA LEU A 454 10.57 -8.93 -15.68
C LEU A 454 9.61 -9.26 -16.81
N ILE A 455 9.16 -10.51 -16.86
CA ILE A 455 8.04 -10.94 -17.70
C ILE A 455 7.02 -11.61 -16.80
N ARG A 456 5.76 -11.23 -16.96
CA ARG A 456 4.62 -11.83 -16.27
C ARG A 456 3.54 -12.17 -17.28
N LEU A 457 2.95 -13.35 -17.11
CA LEU A 457 1.79 -13.79 -17.87
C LEU A 457 0.72 -14.26 -16.90
N ARG A 458 -0.40 -13.54 -16.85
CA ARG A 458 -1.58 -13.98 -16.12
C ARG A 458 -2.58 -14.60 -17.08
N THR A 459 -2.94 -15.84 -16.81
CA THR A 459 -3.91 -16.62 -17.55
C THR A 459 -5.14 -16.85 -16.69
N SER A 460 -6.35 -16.59 -17.20
CA SER A 460 -7.58 -16.93 -16.49
C SER A 460 -8.52 -17.76 -17.36
N TYR A 461 -9.23 -18.71 -16.75
CA TYR A 461 -10.25 -19.53 -17.39
C TYR A 461 -11.63 -19.22 -16.81
N SER A 462 -12.59 -18.93 -17.69
CA SER A 462 -13.98 -18.68 -17.29
C SER A 462 -14.70 -20.00 -17.01
N LEU A 463 -15.08 -20.22 -15.74
CA LEU A 463 -15.90 -21.36 -15.33
C LEU A 463 -17.38 -21.10 -15.68
N ASN A 464 -17.82 -19.85 -15.50
CA ASN A 464 -19.11 -19.34 -15.90
C ASN A 464 -19.01 -17.81 -16.06
N SER A 465 -20.16 -17.10 -16.10
CA SER A 465 -20.19 -15.64 -16.24
C SER A 465 -19.70 -14.88 -15.00
N LYS A 466 -19.64 -15.52 -13.83
CA LYS A 466 -19.23 -14.90 -12.56
C LYS A 466 -17.84 -15.35 -12.12
N TRP A 467 -17.57 -16.65 -12.16
CA TRP A 467 -16.38 -17.23 -11.56
C TRP A 467 -15.30 -17.53 -12.60
N LYS A 468 -14.08 -17.15 -12.26
CA LYS A 468 -12.88 -17.43 -13.04
C LYS A 468 -11.78 -17.98 -12.14
N VAL A 469 -11.03 -18.95 -12.64
CA VAL A 469 -9.78 -19.41 -12.03
C VAL A 469 -8.63 -18.74 -12.76
N PHE A 470 -7.56 -18.41 -12.06
CA PHE A 470 -6.37 -17.84 -12.67
C PHE A 470 -5.09 -18.49 -12.20
N ALA A 471 -4.09 -18.42 -13.07
CA ALA A 471 -2.70 -18.67 -12.76
C ALA A 471 -1.87 -17.51 -13.32
N SER A 472 -0.87 -17.06 -12.58
CA SER A 472 0.10 -16.06 -13.04
C SER A 472 1.49 -16.63 -12.93
N TRP A 473 2.26 -16.53 -14.01
CA TRP A 473 3.65 -16.89 -14.04
C TRP A 473 4.46 -15.60 -14.10
N GLU A 474 5.52 -15.52 -13.33
CA GLU A 474 6.40 -14.37 -13.30
C GLU A 474 7.85 -14.81 -13.22
N THR A 475 8.70 -14.20 -14.03
CA THR A 475 10.14 -14.32 -13.90
C THR A 475 10.79 -12.95 -13.98
N LYS A 476 11.85 -12.74 -13.20
CA LYS A 476 12.66 -11.55 -13.27
C LYS A 476 14.13 -11.84 -13.01
N THR A 477 14.99 -10.97 -13.53
CA THR A 477 16.39 -10.88 -13.14
C THR A 477 16.52 -10.22 -11.77
N LYS A 478 17.77 -10.05 -11.31
CA LYS A 478 18.08 -9.22 -10.15
C LYS A 478 17.58 -7.79 -10.35
N GLY A 479 17.06 -7.17 -9.29
CA GLY A 479 16.49 -5.83 -9.28
C GLY A 479 15.25 -5.71 -8.41
N TRP A 480 14.93 -4.46 -8.04
CA TRP A 480 13.73 -4.08 -7.31
C TRP A 480 12.55 -3.91 -8.27
N VAL A 481 11.38 -4.43 -7.87
CA VAL A 481 10.09 -4.21 -8.52
C VAL A 481 9.04 -4.02 -7.42
N ALA A 482 8.17 -3.02 -7.56
CA ALA A 482 7.09 -2.78 -6.60
C ALA A 482 6.12 -3.98 -6.53
N GLY A 483 5.78 -4.42 -5.32
CA GLY A 483 4.88 -5.54 -5.06
C GLY A 483 5.54 -6.92 -5.22
N GLN A 484 6.86 -6.97 -5.37
CA GLN A 484 7.65 -8.20 -5.49
C GLN A 484 8.75 -8.21 -4.43
N PRO A 485 8.67 -9.01 -3.36
CA PRO A 485 9.60 -8.94 -2.23
C PRO A 485 11.05 -9.30 -2.58
N TYR A 486 11.28 -10.15 -3.59
CA TYR A 486 12.62 -10.64 -3.92
C TYR A 486 13.45 -9.60 -4.69
N LEU A 487 14.67 -9.30 -4.23
CA LEU A 487 15.64 -8.50 -4.99
C LEU A 487 16.47 -9.37 -5.95
N GLU A 488 16.74 -10.60 -5.58
CA GLU A 488 17.44 -11.60 -6.40
C GLU A 488 16.60 -12.09 -7.60
N PRO A 489 17.20 -12.82 -8.56
CA PRO A 489 16.45 -13.48 -9.63
C PRO A 489 15.31 -14.33 -9.07
N TYR A 490 14.17 -14.27 -9.73
CA TYR A 490 12.94 -14.88 -9.23
C TYR A 490 12.19 -15.58 -10.35
N PHE A 491 11.62 -16.73 -10.02
CA PHE A 491 10.58 -17.39 -10.78
C PHE A 491 9.48 -17.77 -9.81
N GLY A 492 8.24 -17.43 -10.15
CA GLY A 492 7.10 -17.70 -9.30
C GLY A 492 5.84 -18.04 -10.08
N ILE A 493 5.01 -18.82 -9.41
CA ILE A 493 3.68 -19.20 -9.88
C ILE A 493 2.69 -18.82 -8.80
N LYS A 494 1.68 -18.08 -9.21
CA LYS A 494 0.59 -17.66 -8.35
C LYS A 494 -0.72 -18.18 -8.92
N GLY A 495 -1.71 -18.41 -8.07
CA GLY A 495 -2.98 -18.96 -8.51
C GLY A 495 -4.11 -18.66 -7.54
N GLY A 496 -5.33 -18.64 -8.05
CA GLY A 496 -6.50 -18.36 -7.25
C GLY A 496 -7.79 -18.31 -8.06
N VAL A 497 -8.80 -17.73 -7.45
CA VAL A 497 -10.10 -17.51 -8.06
C VAL A 497 -10.47 -16.04 -8.00
N TYR A 498 -11.31 -15.60 -8.92
CA TYR A 498 -11.97 -14.30 -8.78
C TYR A 498 -13.41 -14.36 -9.27
N ALA A 499 -14.23 -13.51 -8.67
CA ALA A 499 -15.64 -13.35 -8.99
C ALA A 499 -15.89 -11.99 -9.63
N GLN A 500 -16.72 -11.96 -10.66
CA GLN A 500 -17.11 -10.76 -11.40
C GLN A 500 -18.62 -10.52 -11.26
N PHE A 501 -19.00 -9.29 -10.89
CA PHE A 501 -20.38 -8.84 -10.75
C PHE A 501 -20.60 -7.55 -11.54
N GLY A 502 -21.77 -7.43 -12.19
CA GLY A 502 -22.08 -6.28 -13.06
C GLY A 502 -21.56 -6.44 -14.49
N ASN A 503 -21.88 -5.46 -15.35
CA ASN A 503 -21.45 -5.48 -16.74
C ASN A 503 -20.05 -4.86 -16.85
N PHE A 504 -19.06 -5.69 -17.17
CA PHE A 504 -17.73 -5.21 -17.50
C PHE A 504 -17.77 -4.61 -18.91
N ILE A 505 -17.10 -3.48 -19.13
CA ILE A 505 -17.05 -2.83 -20.44
C ILE A 505 -16.24 -3.71 -21.41
N ASN A 506 -16.90 -4.67 -22.06
CA ASN A 506 -16.43 -5.28 -23.29
C ASN A 506 -17.01 -4.46 -24.45
N LYS A 507 -16.41 -3.31 -24.75
CA LYS A 507 -16.64 -2.64 -26.04
C LYS A 507 -15.88 -3.43 -27.12
N GLN A 508 -16.42 -4.59 -27.48
CA GLN A 508 -16.23 -5.14 -28.82
C GLN A 508 -17.44 -4.72 -29.64
N ASN A 509 -17.29 -3.60 -30.36
CA ASN A 509 -17.96 -3.34 -31.63
C ASN A 509 -16.87 -2.90 -32.61
#